data_AF-A3IGT8-F1
#
_entry.id   AF-A3IGT8-F1
#
_cell.length_a   1.000
_cell.length_b   1.000
_cell.length_c   1.000
_cell.angle_alpha   90.00
_cell.angle_beta   90.00
_cell.angle_gamma   90.00
#
_symmetry.space_group_name_H-M   'P 1'
#
loop_
_entity.id
_entity.type
_entity.pdbx_description
1 polymer ?
#
loop_
_entity_poly.entity_id
_entity_poly.type
_entity_poly.pdbx_seq_one_letter_code
_entity_poly.pdbx_strand_id
1 'polypeptide(L)'
;MVTKVGILVVHGIGEQKKFETVEEIVRDMATALKADNKKNLKVRIIINDQNTGAYGASQQTWQADDKEPLIIEVKDKNDQITELAFSEVWWADLGDPDSLKTELGFWAWGLSLWSRKQYSNPNLATSDKVRPPEDMQGNRPKMDLKGRLSFFWVSLVILLVLPVLSFLSVILRKVLGFDLRPDILVQYLGDVKLYQEGKRTGKGPLVDLGQPPRVSVRRRMVKGLVNMSLRNYDRWYVLSHSLGTLVAFNGLMETEEALPNYLSQELWKKWKNRPDFQTQKAAKGLTSEEEENMFPSRPAWLNNNDIVSRSELFKNLQGFVTYGSPLSKFGVVWPAIVPVNKDSNIFNSKFQWLNIYDPTDPVAGRSALFNFKTNENKQQPKEIAYKAEGIHLLSHIKYLNYKPSRKTPLIKQLADWILEGNSFQPGKPSLGWPQPSVISIYNSIRILIWLVVAVLISWVLGFFIRFALPDSIEKVVRDIPYLYIANPLTYILLGIIIVFIVGIIMRVLQLNTNSR
;
A
#
# COMPACT_ATOMS: atom_id res chain seq x y z
N MET A 1 -7.61 -22.84 -28.68
CA MET A 1 -6.76 -22.90 -27.47
C MET A 1 -7.07 -21.66 -26.64
N VAL A 2 -7.24 -21.81 -25.33
CA VAL A 2 -7.55 -20.68 -24.43
C VAL A 2 -6.30 -20.37 -23.64
N THR A 3 -5.83 -19.13 -23.70
CA THR A 3 -4.73 -18.64 -22.84
C THR A 3 -5.32 -18.06 -21.56
N LYS A 4 -4.84 -18.48 -20.40
CA LYS A 4 -5.31 -18.02 -19.09
C LYS A 4 -4.26 -17.17 -18.40
N VAL A 5 -4.61 -15.94 -18.08
CA VAL A 5 -3.72 -14.96 -17.46
C VAL A 5 -4.28 -14.53 -16.12
N GLY A 6 -3.54 -14.79 -15.05
CA GLY A 6 -3.94 -14.37 -13.70
C GLY A 6 -3.51 -12.94 -13.38
N ILE A 7 -4.36 -12.17 -12.70
CA ILE A 7 -4.08 -10.80 -12.25
C ILE A 7 -4.45 -10.69 -10.78
N LEU A 8 -3.45 -10.61 -9.90
CA LEU A 8 -3.63 -10.41 -8.47
C LEU A 8 -3.58 -8.91 -8.16
N VAL A 9 -4.73 -8.32 -7.87
CA VAL A 9 -4.85 -6.93 -7.43
C VAL A 9 -4.66 -6.85 -5.92
N VAL A 10 -3.73 -6.00 -5.49
CA VAL A 10 -3.38 -5.81 -4.08
C VAL A 10 -3.60 -4.34 -3.72
N HIS A 11 -4.63 -4.08 -2.94
CA HIS A 11 -4.99 -2.74 -2.50
C HIS A 11 -5.58 -2.83 -1.09
N GLY A 12 -5.56 -1.73 -0.35
CA GLY A 12 -6.17 -1.72 0.97
C GLY A 12 -6.04 -0.36 1.60
N ILE A 13 -6.72 0.60 0.98
CA ILE A 13 -6.92 1.93 1.55
C ILE A 13 -8.40 2.11 1.82
N GLY A 14 -8.72 2.39 3.09
CA GLY A 14 -10.01 2.91 3.52
C GLY A 14 -11.18 1.94 3.44
N GLU A 15 -12.39 2.49 3.58
CA GLU A 15 -13.67 1.77 3.67
C GLU A 15 -14.12 1.10 2.34
N GLN A 16 -13.22 0.99 1.36
CA GLN A 16 -13.53 0.39 0.07
C GLN A 16 -14.04 -1.03 0.25
N LYS A 17 -15.17 -1.32 -0.39
CA LYS A 17 -15.78 -2.64 -0.33
C LYS A 17 -14.86 -3.63 -1.03
N LYS A 18 -14.88 -4.88 -0.57
CA LYS A 18 -14.17 -5.96 -1.27
C LYS A 18 -14.66 -6.01 -2.73
N PHE A 19 -13.72 -6.07 -3.66
CA PHE A 19 -13.87 -6.02 -5.13
C PHE A 19 -14.21 -4.69 -5.77
N GLU A 20 -14.49 -3.61 -5.03
CA GLU A 20 -14.80 -2.30 -5.63
C GLU A 20 -13.65 -1.82 -6.52
N THR A 21 -12.42 -1.86 -6.00
CA THR A 21 -11.21 -1.50 -6.75
C THR A 21 -10.96 -2.42 -7.94
N VAL A 22 -11.22 -3.73 -7.80
CA VAL A 22 -11.05 -4.67 -8.92
C VAL A 22 -12.08 -4.40 -10.00
N GLU A 23 -13.32 -4.12 -9.64
CA GLU A 23 -14.38 -3.78 -10.58
C GLU A 23 -14.04 -2.52 -11.37
N GLU A 24 -13.55 -1.47 -10.70
CA GLU A 24 -13.08 -0.25 -11.37
C GLU A 24 -11.96 -0.55 -12.37
N ILE A 25 -10.93 -1.30 -11.95
CA ILE A 25 -9.81 -1.69 -12.82
C ILE A 25 -10.29 -2.52 -14.01
N VAL A 26 -11.15 -3.52 -13.78
CA VAL A 26 -11.71 -4.39 -14.82
C VAL A 26 -12.52 -3.56 -15.82
N ARG A 27 -13.36 -2.65 -15.33
CA ARG A 27 -14.18 -1.75 -16.15
C ARG A 27 -13.31 -0.85 -17.02
N ASP A 28 -12.31 -0.19 -16.45
CA ASP A 28 -11.39 0.69 -17.17
C ASP A 28 -10.53 -0.09 -18.17
N MET A 29 -10.05 -1.28 -17.79
CA MET A 29 -9.27 -2.15 -18.66
C MET A 29 -10.09 -2.67 -19.85
N ALA A 30 -11.30 -3.20 -19.60
CA ALA A 30 -12.20 -3.68 -20.65
C ALA A 30 -12.61 -2.56 -21.60
N THR A 31 -12.88 -1.35 -21.07
CA THR A 31 -13.19 -0.17 -21.88
C THR A 31 -12.00 0.22 -22.76
N ALA A 32 -10.79 0.22 -22.20
CA ALA A 32 -9.58 0.53 -22.94
C ALA A 32 -9.30 -0.46 -24.08
N LEU A 33 -9.51 -1.75 -23.83
CA LEU A 33 -9.37 -2.82 -24.84
C LEU A 33 -10.42 -2.70 -25.95
N LYS A 34 -11.69 -2.45 -25.58
CA LYS A 34 -12.80 -2.29 -26.53
C LYS A 34 -12.63 -1.05 -27.41
N ALA A 35 -12.04 0.01 -26.89
CA ALA A 35 -11.78 1.25 -27.63
C ALA A 35 -10.64 1.12 -28.65
N ASP A 36 -9.85 0.03 -28.64
CA ASP A 36 -8.79 -0.18 -29.61
C ASP A 36 -9.30 -0.79 -30.92
N ASN A 37 -9.93 0.06 -31.74
CA ASN A 37 -10.47 -0.33 -33.05
C ASN A 37 -9.42 -0.95 -33.99
N LYS A 38 -8.12 -0.70 -33.77
CA LYS A 38 -7.05 -1.27 -34.63
C LYS A 38 -6.86 -2.76 -34.42
N LYS A 39 -7.13 -3.28 -33.21
CA LYS A 39 -6.95 -4.69 -32.86
C LYS A 39 -8.18 -5.56 -33.15
N ASN A 40 -9.34 -4.93 -33.39
CA ASN A 40 -10.63 -5.60 -33.65
C ASN A 40 -10.96 -6.70 -32.60
N LEU A 41 -10.77 -6.36 -31.32
CA LEU A 41 -10.99 -7.28 -30.20
C LEU A 41 -12.48 -7.38 -29.85
N LYS A 42 -12.96 -8.60 -29.62
CA LYS A 42 -14.26 -8.81 -28.95
C LYS A 42 -14.00 -9.03 -27.47
N VAL A 43 -14.55 -8.15 -26.64
CA VAL A 43 -14.32 -8.15 -25.19
C VAL A 43 -15.63 -8.49 -24.49
N ARG A 44 -15.61 -9.51 -23.62
CA ARG A 44 -16.73 -9.95 -22.77
C ARG A 44 -16.27 -9.99 -21.32
N ILE A 45 -17.11 -9.50 -20.40
CA ILE A 45 -16.86 -9.59 -18.96
C ILE A 45 -17.71 -10.75 -18.42
N ILE A 46 -17.09 -11.64 -17.66
CA ILE A 46 -17.73 -12.75 -16.96
C ILE A 46 -17.59 -12.44 -15.47
N ILE A 47 -18.73 -12.39 -14.78
CA ILE A 47 -18.81 -12.20 -13.33
C ILE A 47 -19.21 -13.54 -12.75
N ASN A 48 -18.35 -14.13 -11.91
CA ASN A 48 -18.66 -15.36 -11.19
C ASN A 48 -19.23 -14.96 -9.82
N ASP A 49 -20.53 -14.74 -9.76
CA ASP A 49 -21.23 -14.33 -8.55
C ASP A 49 -21.66 -15.53 -7.72
N GLN A 50 -21.31 -15.52 -6.43
CA GLN A 50 -22.12 -16.16 -5.40
C GLN A 50 -22.28 -15.20 -4.22
N ASN A 51 -23.54 -15.03 -3.80
CA ASN A 51 -23.98 -14.12 -2.74
C ASN A 51 -23.73 -14.73 -1.35
N THR A 52 -22.46 -14.92 -0.96
CA THR A 52 -22.11 -15.34 0.40
C THR A 52 -20.97 -14.48 0.96
N GLY A 53 -21.25 -13.72 2.03
CA GLY A 53 -20.22 -12.95 2.74
C GLY A 53 -19.28 -13.88 3.51
N ALA A 54 -17.99 -13.55 3.59
CA ALA A 54 -17.07 -14.25 4.50
C ALA A 54 -17.56 -14.12 5.97
N TYR A 55 -17.36 -15.17 6.78
CA TYR A 55 -17.75 -15.15 8.20
C TYR A 55 -17.08 -13.99 8.95
N GLY A 56 -17.90 -13.12 9.55
CA GLY A 56 -17.45 -11.92 10.28
C GLY A 56 -17.20 -10.68 9.42
N ALA A 57 -17.45 -10.72 8.11
CA ALA A 57 -17.40 -9.53 7.27
C ALA A 57 -18.55 -8.58 7.62
N SER A 58 -18.23 -7.30 7.80
CA SER A 58 -19.23 -6.23 7.98
C SER A 58 -20.04 -5.96 6.70
N GLN A 59 -19.69 -6.60 5.59
CA GLN A 59 -20.28 -6.40 4.27
C GLN A 59 -20.40 -7.72 3.51
N GLN A 60 -21.43 -7.84 2.66
CA GLN A 60 -21.52 -8.94 1.71
C GLN A 60 -20.35 -8.86 0.72
N THR A 61 -19.73 -9.99 0.46
CA THR A 61 -18.61 -10.12 -0.48
C THR A 61 -18.94 -11.18 -1.51
N TRP A 62 -18.42 -11.07 -2.73
CA TRP A 62 -18.44 -12.21 -3.65
C TRP A 62 -17.53 -13.33 -3.11
N GLN A 63 -18.06 -14.52 -2.91
CA GLN A 63 -17.25 -15.70 -2.64
C GLN A 63 -17.19 -16.49 -3.94
N ALA A 64 -16.04 -16.49 -4.58
CA ALA A 64 -15.82 -17.33 -5.76
C ALA A 64 -15.17 -18.62 -5.25
N ASP A 65 -16.00 -19.60 -4.87
CA ASP A 65 -15.62 -20.94 -4.38
C ASP A 65 -14.55 -21.58 -5.26
N ASP A 66 -13.29 -21.33 -4.94
CA ASP A 66 -12.15 -21.66 -5.76
C ASP A 66 -12.31 -21.23 -7.24
N LYS A 67 -12.97 -20.10 -7.53
CA LYS A 67 -13.03 -19.46 -8.87
C LYS A 67 -12.53 -18.01 -8.82
N GLU A 68 -12.26 -17.43 -9.98
CA GLU A 68 -11.91 -16.03 -10.10
C GLU A 68 -13.18 -15.17 -10.19
N PRO A 69 -13.35 -14.14 -9.33
CA PRO A 69 -14.59 -13.37 -9.26
C PRO A 69 -14.91 -12.62 -10.56
N LEU A 70 -13.88 -12.13 -11.27
CA LEU A 70 -14.04 -11.34 -12.48
C LEU A 70 -13.07 -11.83 -13.56
N ILE A 71 -13.59 -12.06 -14.77
CA ILE A 71 -12.79 -12.46 -15.93
C ILE A 71 -13.11 -11.52 -17.09
N ILE A 72 -12.07 -10.97 -17.74
CA ILE A 72 -12.20 -10.34 -19.06
C ILE A 72 -11.80 -11.39 -20.10
N GLU A 73 -12.76 -11.84 -20.89
CA GLU A 73 -12.53 -12.68 -22.06
C GLU A 73 -12.28 -11.79 -23.27
N VAL A 74 -11.12 -11.95 -23.90
CA VAL A 74 -10.70 -11.23 -25.09
C VAL A 74 -10.56 -12.22 -26.24
N LYS A 75 -11.36 -12.03 -27.29
CA LYS A 75 -11.22 -12.78 -28.54
C LYS A 75 -10.56 -11.89 -29.59
N ASP A 76 -9.45 -12.36 -30.15
CA ASP A 76 -8.72 -11.66 -31.20
C ASP A 76 -9.34 -11.90 -32.59
N LYS A 77 -8.74 -11.29 -33.63
CA LYS A 77 -9.16 -11.45 -35.03
C LYS A 77 -8.99 -12.87 -35.59
N ASN A 78 -8.18 -13.70 -34.94
CA ASN A 78 -7.91 -15.09 -35.31
C ASN A 78 -8.75 -16.07 -34.49
N ASP A 79 -9.77 -15.57 -33.78
CA ASP A 79 -10.62 -16.32 -32.87
C ASP A 79 -9.87 -16.99 -31.69
N GLN A 80 -8.64 -16.55 -31.38
CA GLN A 80 -7.93 -16.96 -30.17
C GLN A 80 -8.53 -16.26 -28.94
N ILE A 81 -8.72 -17.03 -27.87
CA ILE A 81 -9.35 -16.55 -26.64
C ILE A 81 -8.27 -16.41 -25.56
N THR A 82 -8.19 -15.22 -24.97
CA THR A 82 -7.41 -14.98 -23.75
C THR A 82 -8.36 -14.59 -22.62
N GLU A 83 -8.27 -15.29 -21.50
CA GLU A 83 -8.99 -14.99 -20.25
C GLU A 83 -8.06 -14.23 -19.31
N LEU A 84 -8.41 -12.98 -18.99
CA LEU A 84 -7.74 -12.18 -17.96
C LEU A 84 -8.53 -12.34 -16.65
N ALA A 85 -8.04 -13.17 -15.75
CA ALA A 85 -8.75 -13.57 -14.53
C ALA A 85 -8.24 -12.78 -13.32
N PHE A 86 -9.12 -12.01 -12.69
CA PHE A 86 -8.77 -11.07 -11.61
C PHE A 86 -9.07 -11.68 -10.24
N SER A 87 -8.10 -11.55 -9.34
CA SER A 87 -8.22 -11.89 -7.92
C SER A 87 -7.82 -10.69 -7.07
N GLU A 88 -8.32 -10.63 -5.83
CA GLU A 88 -8.08 -9.50 -4.94
C GLU A 88 -7.47 -9.97 -3.61
N VAL A 89 -6.48 -9.22 -3.14
CA VAL A 89 -6.04 -9.23 -1.74
C VAL A 89 -6.60 -7.98 -1.08
N TRP A 90 -7.51 -8.17 -0.11
CA TRP A 90 -8.21 -7.10 0.61
C TRP A 90 -8.08 -7.30 2.12
N TRP A 91 -7.96 -6.22 2.89
CA TRP A 91 -7.76 -6.26 4.36
C TRP A 91 -8.38 -5.08 5.13
N ALA A 92 -9.27 -4.31 4.52
CA ALA A 92 -9.87 -3.14 5.18
C ALA A 92 -10.71 -3.50 6.42
N ASP A 93 -11.18 -4.74 6.55
CA ASP A 93 -11.87 -5.28 7.74
C ASP A 93 -10.97 -5.50 8.97
N LEU A 94 -9.66 -5.33 8.85
CA LEU A 94 -8.74 -5.50 9.98
C LEU A 94 -8.58 -4.24 10.85
N GLY A 95 -9.24 -3.14 10.47
CA GLY A 95 -9.24 -1.90 11.24
C GLY A 95 -9.86 -2.07 12.63
N ASP A 96 -9.33 -1.31 13.60
CA ASP A 96 -9.97 -1.22 14.91
C ASP A 96 -11.29 -0.44 14.77
N PRO A 97 -12.33 -0.76 15.57
CA PRO A 97 -13.55 0.02 15.58
C PRO A 97 -13.29 1.47 16.01
N ASP A 98 -14.10 2.38 15.47
CA ASP A 98 -14.03 3.80 15.83
C ASP A 98 -14.32 4.00 17.32
N SER A 99 -13.37 4.63 18.01
CA SER A 99 -13.46 4.95 19.42
C SER A 99 -12.57 6.15 19.73
N LEU A 100 -12.92 6.91 20.78
CA LEU A 100 -12.07 8.03 21.23
C LEU A 100 -10.62 7.58 21.50
N LYS A 101 -10.43 6.35 21.99
CA LYS A 101 -9.10 5.79 22.25
C LYS A 101 -8.32 5.55 20.96
N THR A 102 -8.96 4.99 19.92
CA THR A 102 -8.32 4.72 18.63
C THR A 102 -7.99 6.02 17.89
N GLU A 103 -8.85 7.03 17.98
CA GLU A 103 -8.61 8.39 17.46
C GLU A 103 -7.44 9.09 18.16
N LEU A 104 -7.41 9.13 19.51
CA LEU A 104 -6.30 9.71 20.26
C LEU A 104 -4.99 8.97 19.99
N GLY A 105 -5.05 7.64 19.86
CA GLY A 105 -3.90 6.81 19.48
C GLY A 105 -3.40 7.11 18.07
N PHE A 106 -4.29 7.39 17.12
CA PHE A 106 -3.95 7.83 15.77
C PHE A 106 -3.21 9.18 15.79
N TRP A 107 -3.73 10.17 16.51
CA TRP A 107 -3.09 11.48 16.64
C TRP A 107 -1.73 11.39 17.32
N ALA A 108 -1.63 10.69 18.45
CA ALA A 108 -0.36 10.49 19.14
C ALA A 108 0.67 9.79 18.24
N TRP A 109 0.22 8.83 17.43
CA TRP A 109 1.08 8.17 16.43
C TRP A 109 1.55 9.15 15.34
N GLY A 110 0.65 9.89 14.70
CA GLY A 110 0.96 10.77 13.57
C GLY A 110 1.82 11.97 13.97
N LEU A 111 1.56 12.56 15.14
CA LEU A 111 2.33 13.69 15.66
C LEU A 111 3.73 13.29 16.14
N SER A 112 3.96 12.00 16.42
CA SER A 112 5.25 11.50 16.89
C SER A 112 6.20 11.02 15.79
N LEU A 113 5.77 10.96 14.52
CA LEU A 113 6.58 10.36 13.44
C LEU A 113 7.99 10.95 13.33
N TRP A 114 8.16 12.25 13.57
CA TRP A 114 9.46 12.94 13.50
C TRP A 114 10.47 12.47 14.56
N SER A 115 10.00 12.03 15.73
CA SER A 115 10.84 11.68 16.88
C SER A 115 11.16 10.18 16.96
N ARG A 116 10.50 9.35 16.13
CA ARG A 116 10.63 7.89 16.20
C ARG A 116 12.04 7.39 15.91
N LYS A 117 12.41 6.30 16.58
CA LYS A 117 13.64 5.56 16.32
C LYS A 117 13.46 4.75 15.03
N GLN A 118 14.45 4.85 14.14
CA GLN A 118 14.50 4.04 12.93
C GLN A 118 15.11 2.69 13.28
N TYR A 119 14.40 1.60 13.01
CA TYR A 119 14.88 0.23 13.21
C TYR A 119 15.35 -0.32 11.86
N SER A 120 16.66 -0.58 11.74
CA SER A 120 17.29 -1.02 10.49
C SER A 120 17.35 -2.53 10.32
N ASN A 121 17.36 -3.28 11.41
CA ASN A 121 17.53 -4.73 11.36
C ASN A 121 16.18 -5.39 11.50
N PRO A 122 15.72 -6.16 10.49
CA PRO A 122 14.56 -7.02 10.65
C PRO A 122 14.95 -8.12 11.65
N ASN A 123 14.46 -8.05 12.89
CA ASN A 123 14.69 -9.06 13.91
C ASN A 123 13.79 -10.28 13.64
N LEU A 124 14.11 -11.01 12.57
CA LEU A 124 13.39 -12.20 12.11
C LEU A 124 14.30 -13.42 12.27
N ALA A 125 13.71 -14.58 12.54
CA ALA A 125 14.46 -15.85 12.56
C ALA A 125 15.22 -16.12 11.26
N THR A 126 14.67 -15.71 10.11
CA THR A 126 15.32 -15.81 8.80
C THR A 126 16.03 -14.52 8.38
N SER A 127 16.54 -13.76 9.36
CA SER A 127 17.21 -12.46 9.12
C SER A 127 18.49 -12.59 8.28
N ASP A 128 19.13 -13.76 8.30
CA ASP A 128 20.27 -14.11 7.46
C ASP A 128 19.93 -14.17 5.97
N LYS A 129 18.66 -14.41 5.61
CA LYS A 129 18.17 -14.51 4.22
C LYS A 129 17.61 -13.20 3.67
N VAL A 130 17.43 -12.22 4.52
CA VAL A 130 16.95 -10.89 4.12
C VAL A 130 17.97 -9.82 4.45
N ARG A 131 17.77 -8.63 3.89
CA ARG A 131 18.54 -7.44 4.24
C ARG A 131 17.63 -6.22 4.26
N PRO A 132 18.02 -5.14 4.94
CA PRO A 132 17.32 -3.87 4.78
C PRO A 132 17.39 -3.37 3.32
N PRO A 133 16.48 -2.47 2.93
CA PRO A 133 16.58 -1.74 1.67
C PRO A 133 17.88 -0.93 1.62
N GLU A 134 18.50 -0.94 0.45
CA GLU A 134 19.81 -0.33 0.15
C GLU A 134 19.77 0.22 -1.28
N ASP A 135 20.41 1.37 -1.52
CA ASP A 135 20.54 1.92 -2.88
C ASP A 135 21.46 1.08 -3.78
N MET A 136 21.68 1.52 -5.02
CA MET A 136 22.56 0.84 -5.98
C MET A 136 24.02 0.78 -5.52
N GLN A 137 24.45 1.67 -4.63
CA GLN A 137 25.78 1.73 -4.05
C GLN A 137 25.88 0.95 -2.73
N GLY A 138 24.78 0.34 -2.26
CA GLY A 138 24.74 -0.38 -0.99
C GLY A 138 24.55 0.51 0.23
N ASN A 139 24.27 1.81 0.07
CA ASN A 139 24.02 2.69 1.19
C ASN A 139 22.64 2.42 1.77
N ARG A 140 22.58 2.33 3.10
CA ARG A 140 21.33 2.20 3.83
C ARG A 140 20.69 3.57 4.02
N PRO A 141 19.38 3.71 3.76
CA PRO A 141 18.69 4.97 4.00
C PRO A 141 18.70 5.29 5.50
N LYS A 142 19.02 6.53 5.85
CA LYS A 142 18.92 7.04 7.22
C LYS A 142 18.01 8.26 7.23
N MET A 143 17.13 8.33 8.22
CA MET A 143 16.32 9.52 8.46
C MET A 143 17.18 10.59 9.13
N ASP A 144 17.74 11.47 8.31
CA ASP A 144 18.54 12.61 8.73
C ASP A 144 17.70 13.69 9.44
N LEU A 145 18.36 14.71 9.98
CA LEU A 145 17.68 15.80 10.69
C LEU A 145 16.66 16.52 9.78
N LYS A 146 16.98 16.68 8.49
CA LYS A 146 16.10 17.30 7.50
C LYS A 146 14.83 16.48 7.27
N GLY A 147 14.94 15.16 7.16
CA GLY A 147 13.80 14.25 7.08
C GLY A 147 12.94 14.31 8.32
N ARG A 148 13.55 14.34 9.51
CA ARG A 148 12.82 14.51 10.79
C ARG A 148 12.06 15.83 10.86
N LEU A 149 12.72 16.94 10.51
CA LEU A 149 12.08 18.26 10.43
C LEU A 149 10.93 18.27 9.41
N SER A 150 11.08 17.59 8.29
CA SER A 150 10.01 17.48 7.28
C SER A 150 8.80 16.75 7.85
N PHE A 151 9.00 15.64 8.58
CA PHE A 151 7.90 14.96 9.29
C PHE A 151 7.28 15.85 10.36
N PHE A 152 8.08 16.62 11.11
CA PHE A 152 7.57 17.56 12.11
C PHE A 152 6.61 18.58 11.48
N TRP A 153 7.01 19.18 10.35
CA TRP A 153 6.19 20.13 9.62
C TRP A 153 4.93 19.49 9.03
N VAL A 154 5.02 18.28 8.47
CA VAL A 154 3.85 17.55 7.97
C VAL A 154 2.87 17.24 9.11
N SER A 155 3.36 16.77 10.25
CA SER A 155 2.54 16.55 11.45
C SER A 155 1.84 17.82 11.91
N LEU A 156 2.54 18.96 11.90
CA LEU A 156 1.96 20.26 12.24
C LEU A 156 0.87 20.69 11.25
N VAL A 157 1.12 20.57 9.94
CA VAL A 157 0.13 20.90 8.92
C VAL A 157 -1.10 20.02 9.06
N ILE A 158 -0.95 18.71 9.26
CA ILE A 158 -2.09 17.80 9.46
C ILE A 158 -2.89 18.18 10.71
N LEU A 159 -2.21 18.50 11.82
CA LEU A 159 -2.85 18.94 13.07
C LEU A 159 -3.72 20.18 12.88
N LEU A 160 -3.26 21.15 12.08
CA LEU A 160 -3.98 22.41 11.86
C LEU A 160 -5.08 22.27 10.79
N VAL A 161 -4.80 21.54 9.71
CA VAL A 161 -5.67 21.47 8.53
C VAL A 161 -6.83 20.50 8.74
N LEU A 162 -6.57 19.31 9.29
CA LEU A 162 -7.56 18.23 9.31
C LEU A 162 -8.81 18.56 10.16
N PRO A 163 -8.71 19.17 11.36
CA PRO A 163 -9.89 19.58 12.12
C PRO A 163 -10.74 20.60 11.36
N VAL A 164 -10.10 21.52 10.64
CA VAL A 164 -10.79 22.57 9.88
C VAL A 164 -11.47 22.00 8.64
N LEU A 165 -10.80 21.11 7.91
CA LEU A 165 -11.43 20.40 6.80
C LEU A 165 -12.61 19.56 7.29
N SER A 166 -12.49 18.89 8.43
CA SER A 166 -13.57 18.10 9.02
C SER A 166 -14.77 18.97 9.38
N PHE A 167 -14.53 20.10 10.05
CA PHE A 167 -15.58 21.07 10.39
C PHE A 167 -16.23 21.68 9.14
N LEU A 168 -15.42 22.08 8.16
CA LEU A 168 -15.90 22.61 6.90
C LEU A 168 -16.73 21.57 6.13
N SER A 169 -16.33 20.29 6.16
CA SER A 169 -17.11 19.20 5.57
C SER A 169 -18.50 19.10 6.19
N VAL A 170 -18.61 19.22 7.53
CA VAL A 170 -19.90 19.22 8.24
C VAL A 170 -20.77 20.39 7.79
N ILE A 171 -20.20 21.60 7.68
CA ILE A 171 -20.93 22.79 7.20
C ILE A 171 -21.37 22.60 5.75
N LEU A 172 -20.47 22.24 4.84
CA LEU A 172 -20.77 22.08 3.42
C LEU A 172 -21.80 20.97 3.18
N ARG A 173 -21.73 19.87 3.94
CA ARG A 173 -22.71 18.78 3.86
C ARG A 173 -24.09 19.28 4.30
N LYS A 174 -24.15 20.08 5.36
CA LYS A 174 -25.41 20.62 5.89
C LYS A 174 -26.01 21.72 5.02
N VAL A 175 -25.19 22.57 4.40
CA VAL A 175 -25.65 23.77 3.67
C VAL A 175 -25.79 23.50 2.17
N LEU A 176 -24.84 22.79 1.55
CA LEU A 176 -24.75 22.62 0.10
C LEU A 176 -24.94 21.17 -0.36
N GLY A 177 -25.11 20.22 0.56
CA GLY A 177 -25.12 18.79 0.23
C GLY A 177 -23.79 18.28 -0.34
N PHE A 178 -22.70 19.03 -0.15
CA PHE A 178 -21.37 18.73 -0.69
C PHE A 178 -20.44 18.23 0.42
N ASP A 179 -19.57 17.25 0.13
CA ASP A 179 -18.70 16.62 1.13
C ASP A 179 -17.24 16.63 0.69
N LEU A 180 -16.34 17.20 1.51
CA LEU A 180 -14.90 17.30 1.23
C LEU A 180 -14.12 16.01 1.52
N ARG A 181 -14.77 15.02 2.15
CA ARG A 181 -14.23 13.68 2.47
C ARG A 181 -12.79 13.69 3.08
N PRO A 182 -12.51 14.50 4.13
CA PRO A 182 -11.20 14.50 4.80
C PRO A 182 -10.87 13.17 5.50
N ASP A 183 -11.88 12.34 5.75
CA ASP A 183 -11.80 10.97 6.25
C ASP A 183 -10.87 10.10 5.41
N ILE A 184 -10.79 10.29 4.08
CA ILE A 184 -9.92 9.50 3.21
C ILE A 184 -8.44 9.62 3.62
N LEU A 185 -7.98 10.81 4.02
CA LEU A 185 -6.61 11.00 4.50
C LEU A 185 -6.38 10.32 5.85
N VAL A 186 -7.38 10.36 6.75
CA VAL A 186 -7.33 9.71 8.06
C VAL A 186 -7.31 8.20 7.91
N GLN A 187 -8.18 7.66 7.05
CA GLN A 187 -8.25 6.23 6.70
C GLN A 187 -6.91 5.77 6.14
N TYR A 188 -6.37 6.47 5.13
CA TYR A 188 -5.06 6.13 4.56
C TYR A 188 -3.93 6.09 5.60
N LEU A 189 -3.82 7.13 6.42
CA LEU A 189 -2.82 7.19 7.49
C LEU A 189 -3.08 6.15 8.58
N GLY A 190 -4.35 5.83 8.83
CA GLY A 190 -4.81 4.79 9.74
C GLY A 190 -4.35 3.41 9.29
N ASP A 191 -4.45 3.11 8.00
CA ASP A 191 -3.95 1.86 7.43
C ASP A 191 -2.41 1.77 7.51
N VAL A 192 -1.71 2.88 7.30
CA VAL A 192 -0.25 2.96 7.51
C VAL A 192 0.11 2.71 8.97
N LYS A 193 -0.64 3.29 9.92
CA LYS A 193 -0.49 3.03 11.36
C LYS A 193 -0.72 1.55 11.66
N LEU A 194 -1.84 0.99 11.22
CA LEU A 194 -2.23 -0.40 11.42
C LEU A 194 -1.16 -1.36 10.91
N TYR A 195 -0.59 -1.10 9.73
CA TYR A 195 0.47 -1.91 9.15
C TYR A 195 1.81 -1.78 9.91
N GLN A 196 2.06 -0.65 10.54
CA GLN A 196 3.27 -0.39 11.33
C GLN A 196 3.21 -0.98 12.74
N GLU A 197 2.02 -1.18 13.30
CA GLU A 197 1.83 -1.63 14.68
C GLU A 197 2.60 -2.92 14.99
N GLY A 198 3.39 -2.88 16.07
CA GLY A 198 4.17 -4.03 16.57
C GLY A 198 3.36 -5.00 17.41
N LYS A 199 2.29 -4.52 18.03
CA LYS A 199 1.38 -5.27 18.90
C LYS A 199 -0.05 -4.85 18.57
N ARG A 200 -1.00 -5.80 18.57
CA ARG A 200 -2.41 -5.51 18.34
C ARG A 200 -3.09 -5.01 19.61
N THR A 201 -3.85 -3.93 19.52
CA THR A 201 -4.73 -3.44 20.60
C THR A 201 -6.10 -4.14 20.53
N GLY A 202 -6.14 -5.46 20.76
CA GLY A 202 -7.39 -6.22 20.70
C GLY A 202 -7.19 -7.71 20.42
N LYS A 203 -8.29 -8.45 20.28
CA LYS A 203 -8.26 -9.90 20.04
C LYS A 203 -7.83 -10.27 18.62
N GLY A 204 -8.21 -9.46 17.61
CA GLY A 204 -7.96 -9.77 16.20
C GLY A 204 -8.73 -10.99 15.71
N PRO A 205 -8.53 -11.42 14.45
CA PRO A 205 -9.08 -12.67 13.94
C PRO A 205 -8.42 -13.86 14.63
N LEU A 206 -9.19 -14.92 14.89
CA LEU A 206 -8.73 -16.11 15.61
C LEU A 206 -7.49 -16.77 14.99
N VAL A 207 -7.37 -16.73 13.66
CA VAL A 207 -6.22 -17.30 12.93
C VAL A 207 -4.90 -16.56 13.19
N ASP A 208 -4.96 -15.34 13.73
CA ASP A 208 -3.81 -14.50 14.06
C ASP A 208 -3.91 -13.97 15.50
N LEU A 209 -4.46 -14.80 16.40
CA LEU A 209 -4.60 -14.45 17.81
C LEU A 209 -3.23 -14.08 18.41
N GLY A 210 -3.16 -12.91 19.04
CA GLY A 210 -1.93 -12.40 19.66
C GLY A 210 -0.89 -11.86 18.66
N GLN A 211 -1.13 -11.94 17.35
CA GLN A 211 -0.24 -11.41 16.33
C GLN A 211 -0.66 -9.97 15.96
N PRO A 212 0.29 -9.10 15.55
CA PRO A 212 -0.03 -7.76 15.12
C PRO A 212 -0.76 -7.75 13.77
N PRO A 213 -1.50 -6.67 13.45
CA PRO A 213 -2.34 -6.60 12.24
C PRO A 213 -1.59 -6.88 10.94
N ARG A 214 -0.33 -6.45 10.83
CA ARG A 214 0.52 -6.73 9.66
C ARG A 214 0.66 -8.21 9.31
N VAL A 215 0.61 -9.10 10.30
CA VAL A 215 0.66 -10.56 10.07
C VAL A 215 -0.60 -11.01 9.34
N SER A 216 -1.77 -10.56 9.80
CA SER A 216 -3.05 -10.86 9.14
C SER A 216 -3.08 -10.34 7.71
N VAL A 217 -2.57 -9.12 7.47
CA VAL A 217 -2.46 -8.54 6.11
C VAL A 217 -1.54 -9.38 5.22
N ARG A 218 -0.32 -9.69 5.70
CA ARG A 218 0.64 -10.55 4.97
C ARG A 218 0.09 -11.94 4.72
N ARG A 219 -0.68 -12.50 5.67
CA ARG A 219 -1.34 -13.81 5.50
C ARG A 219 -2.26 -13.82 4.29
N ARG A 220 -3.07 -12.78 4.11
CA ARG A 220 -3.96 -12.65 2.95
C ARG A 220 -3.19 -12.53 1.64
N MET A 221 -2.09 -11.76 1.65
CA MET A 221 -1.20 -11.67 0.50
C MET A 221 -0.58 -13.01 0.12
N VAL A 222 0.02 -13.72 1.08
CA VAL A 222 0.67 -15.02 0.85
C VAL A 222 -0.34 -16.07 0.39
N LYS A 223 -1.55 -16.10 0.97
CA LYS A 223 -2.65 -16.92 0.47
C LYS A 223 -3.02 -16.58 -0.97
N GLY A 224 -3.07 -15.29 -1.31
CA GLY A 224 -3.26 -14.81 -2.68
C GLY A 224 -2.20 -15.38 -3.63
N LEU A 225 -0.91 -15.21 -3.31
CA LEU A 225 0.20 -15.74 -4.11
C LEU A 225 0.13 -17.26 -4.29
N VAL A 226 -0.12 -17.99 -3.21
CA VAL A 226 -0.25 -19.45 -3.22
C VAL A 226 -1.42 -19.88 -4.09
N ASN A 227 -2.57 -19.22 -3.97
CA ASN A 227 -3.72 -19.46 -4.83
C ASN A 227 -3.40 -19.19 -6.30
N MET A 228 -2.73 -18.08 -6.64
CA MET A 228 -2.32 -17.81 -8.03
C MET A 228 -1.42 -18.93 -8.58
N SER A 229 -0.52 -19.48 -7.76
CA SER A 229 0.37 -20.58 -8.17
C SER A 229 -0.34 -21.93 -8.31
N LEU A 230 -1.50 -22.12 -7.65
CA LEU A 230 -2.30 -23.34 -7.74
C LEU A 230 -3.18 -23.37 -8.99
N ARG A 231 -3.36 -22.23 -9.64
CA ARG A 231 -4.15 -22.09 -10.87
C ARG A 231 -3.31 -22.47 -12.07
N ASN A 232 -3.96 -23.06 -13.07
CA ASN A 232 -3.34 -23.36 -14.35
C ASN A 232 -3.30 -22.11 -15.26
N TYR A 233 -2.60 -21.07 -14.80
CA TYR A 233 -2.34 -19.87 -15.61
C TYR A 233 -1.06 -20.05 -16.42
N ASP A 234 -1.10 -19.66 -17.70
CA ASP A 234 0.08 -19.58 -18.54
C ASP A 234 1.09 -18.53 -18.01
N ARG A 235 0.55 -17.49 -17.38
CA ARG A 235 1.29 -16.41 -16.72
C ARG A 235 0.40 -15.64 -15.77
N TRP A 236 0.99 -14.97 -14.80
CA TRP A 236 0.25 -14.07 -13.93
C TRP A 236 1.05 -12.85 -13.49
N TYR A 237 0.32 -11.85 -13.01
CA TYR A 237 0.83 -10.52 -12.66
C TYR A 237 0.29 -10.09 -11.30
N VAL A 238 1.07 -9.26 -10.59
CA VAL A 238 0.64 -8.59 -9.36
C VAL A 238 0.51 -7.10 -9.64
N LEU A 239 -0.68 -6.53 -9.45
CA LEU A 239 -0.96 -5.11 -9.61
C LEU A 239 -1.23 -4.54 -8.22
N SER A 240 -0.35 -3.66 -7.76
CA SER A 240 -0.43 -3.15 -6.39
C SER A 240 -0.49 -1.63 -6.35
N HIS A 241 -1.44 -1.13 -5.56
CA HIS A 241 -1.66 0.31 -5.38
C HIS A 241 -1.28 0.72 -3.97
N SER A 242 -0.55 1.82 -3.85
CA SER A 242 -0.33 2.52 -2.58
C SER A 242 0.15 1.60 -1.44
N LEU A 243 -0.53 1.54 -0.28
CA LEU A 243 -0.15 0.63 0.82
C LEU A 243 -0.11 -0.83 0.38
N GLY A 244 -0.94 -1.23 -0.58
CA GLY A 244 -0.91 -2.56 -1.17
C GLY A 244 0.40 -2.90 -1.88
N THR A 245 1.17 -1.90 -2.33
CA THR A 245 2.53 -2.15 -2.81
C THR A 245 3.44 -2.70 -1.72
N LEU A 246 3.33 -2.23 -0.48
CA LEU A 246 4.14 -2.74 0.62
C LEU A 246 3.76 -4.17 0.99
N VAL A 247 2.47 -4.46 0.95
CA VAL A 247 1.92 -5.78 1.22
C VAL A 247 2.39 -6.76 0.15
N ALA A 248 2.21 -6.41 -1.13
CA ALA A 248 2.66 -7.20 -2.27
C ALA A 248 4.18 -7.42 -2.25
N PHE A 249 4.94 -6.34 -2.07
CA PHE A 249 6.40 -6.41 -1.99
C PHE A 249 6.86 -7.35 -0.87
N ASN A 250 6.32 -7.20 0.34
CA ASN A 250 6.66 -8.08 1.46
C ASN A 250 6.28 -9.54 1.18
N GLY A 251 5.13 -9.80 0.55
CA GLY A 251 4.75 -11.16 0.13
C GLY A 251 5.74 -11.78 -0.87
N LEU A 252 6.22 -10.98 -1.84
CA LEU A 252 7.24 -11.41 -2.82
C LEU A 252 8.64 -11.56 -2.20
N MET A 253 8.94 -10.83 -1.12
CA MET A 253 10.23 -10.87 -0.42
C MET A 253 10.28 -11.85 0.76
N GLU A 254 9.16 -12.47 1.12
CA GLU A 254 9.09 -13.41 2.25
C GLU A 254 9.96 -14.66 2.01
N THR A 255 10.54 -15.21 3.07
CA THR A 255 11.45 -16.36 2.98
C THR A 255 10.69 -17.67 2.81
N GLU A 256 11.33 -18.66 2.18
CA GLU A 256 10.72 -19.97 1.87
C GLU A 256 10.26 -20.72 3.13
N GLU A 257 10.95 -20.49 4.25
CA GLU A 257 10.64 -21.09 5.55
C GLU A 257 9.49 -20.38 6.27
N ALA A 258 9.32 -19.08 6.06
CA ALA A 258 8.27 -18.28 6.68
C ALA A 258 6.94 -18.36 5.91
N LEU A 259 6.99 -18.49 4.59
CA LEU A 259 5.79 -18.60 3.73
C LEU A 259 4.77 -19.65 4.22
N PRO A 260 5.14 -20.90 4.57
CA PRO A 260 4.23 -21.88 5.14
C PRO A 260 3.46 -21.41 6.39
N ASN A 261 4.07 -20.58 7.24
CA ASN A 261 3.46 -20.14 8.50
C ASN A 261 2.22 -19.26 8.27
N TYR A 262 2.08 -18.69 7.07
CA TYR A 262 0.91 -17.93 6.66
C TYR A 262 -0.24 -18.83 6.14
N LEU A 263 -0.01 -20.11 5.89
CA LEU A 263 -1.03 -20.98 5.30
C LEU A 263 -1.88 -21.68 6.35
N SER A 264 -3.11 -22.02 5.96
CA SER A 264 -3.89 -23.04 6.67
C SER A 264 -3.39 -24.44 6.28
N GLN A 265 -3.59 -25.42 7.15
CA GLN A 265 -3.19 -26.81 6.87
C GLN A 265 -3.78 -27.36 5.57
N GLU A 266 -5.04 -27.01 5.25
CA GLU A 266 -5.69 -27.42 3.99
C GLU A 266 -4.98 -26.86 2.75
N LEU A 267 -4.80 -25.53 2.71
CA LEU A 267 -4.11 -24.85 1.61
C LEU A 267 -2.66 -25.33 1.44
N TRP A 268 -1.96 -25.59 2.55
CA TRP A 268 -0.63 -26.20 2.53
C TRP A 268 -0.65 -27.59 1.88
N LYS A 269 -1.57 -28.47 2.28
CA LYS A 269 -1.73 -29.80 1.68
C LYS A 269 -2.05 -29.70 0.18
N LYS A 270 -2.96 -28.82 -0.22
CA LYS A 270 -3.28 -28.53 -1.63
C LYS A 270 -2.03 -28.10 -2.41
N TRP A 271 -1.24 -27.19 -1.86
CA TRP A 271 0.00 -26.70 -2.48
C TRP A 271 1.08 -27.77 -2.59
N LYS A 272 1.32 -28.54 -1.52
CA LYS A 272 2.35 -29.58 -1.42
C LYS A 272 2.08 -30.78 -2.33
N ASN A 273 0.80 -31.12 -2.53
CA ASN A 273 0.38 -32.32 -3.28
C ASN A 273 0.00 -32.02 -4.74
N ARG A 274 0.39 -30.87 -5.30
CA ARG A 274 0.10 -30.56 -6.69
C ARG A 274 0.83 -31.57 -7.62
N PRO A 275 0.20 -32.04 -8.71
CA PRO A 275 0.74 -33.10 -9.55
C PRO A 275 1.96 -32.68 -10.39
N ASP A 276 2.10 -31.38 -10.64
CA ASP A 276 3.14 -30.76 -11.47
C ASP A 276 4.40 -30.36 -10.69
N PHE A 277 4.51 -30.74 -9.41
CA PHE A 277 5.59 -30.31 -8.52
C PHE A 277 6.25 -31.46 -7.78
N GLN A 278 7.57 -31.35 -7.66
CA GLN A 278 8.36 -32.18 -6.79
C GLN A 278 8.49 -31.49 -5.44
N THR A 279 8.06 -32.15 -4.36
CA THR A 279 8.18 -31.60 -3.01
C THR A 279 9.64 -31.28 -2.70
N GLN A 280 9.93 -29.99 -2.50
CA GLN A 280 11.23 -29.52 -2.04
C GLN A 280 11.23 -29.39 -0.51
N LYS A 281 12.36 -29.74 0.10
CA LYS A 281 12.65 -29.49 1.51
C LYS A 281 13.70 -28.40 1.60
N ALA A 282 13.70 -27.67 2.71
CA ALA A 282 14.79 -26.73 2.99
C ALA A 282 16.15 -27.43 2.90
N ALA A 283 17.14 -26.78 2.28
CA ALA A 283 18.52 -27.28 2.26
C ALA A 283 19.08 -27.44 3.68
N LYS A 284 18.64 -26.56 4.59
CA LYS A 284 18.87 -26.63 6.04
C LYS A 284 17.53 -26.38 6.73
N GLY A 285 17.07 -27.34 7.54
CA GLY A 285 15.89 -27.14 8.38
C GLY A 285 16.12 -26.07 9.45
N LEU A 286 15.04 -25.48 9.96
CA LEU A 286 15.09 -24.52 11.06
C LEU A 286 15.62 -25.18 12.34
N THR A 287 16.53 -24.50 13.03
CA THR A 287 16.88 -24.85 14.42
C THR A 287 15.71 -24.54 15.35
N SER A 288 15.69 -25.11 16.55
CA SER A 288 14.64 -24.84 17.54
C SER A 288 14.58 -23.35 17.93
N GLU A 289 15.73 -22.67 18.04
CA GLU A 289 15.78 -21.23 18.31
C GLU A 289 15.25 -20.41 17.13
N GLU A 290 15.57 -20.79 15.89
CA GLU A 290 15.02 -20.14 14.70
C GLU A 290 13.50 -20.33 14.65
N GLU A 291 13.00 -21.54 14.91
CA GLU A 291 11.57 -21.87 14.95
C GLU A 291 10.80 -21.04 16.00
N GLU A 292 11.30 -20.97 17.22
CA GLU A 292 10.70 -20.19 18.32
C GLU A 292 10.66 -18.68 18.03
N ASN A 293 11.60 -18.19 17.22
CA ASN A 293 11.68 -16.79 16.83
C ASN A 293 11.05 -16.49 15.46
N MET A 294 10.38 -17.46 14.84
CA MET A 294 9.64 -17.25 13.58
C MET A 294 8.52 -16.24 13.77
N PHE A 295 8.32 -15.42 12.74
CA PHE A 295 7.28 -14.42 12.73
C PHE A 295 6.57 -14.38 11.37
N PRO A 296 5.30 -14.84 11.27
CA PRO A 296 4.48 -15.41 12.35
C PRO A 296 5.04 -16.74 12.87
N SER A 297 4.61 -17.11 14.08
CA SER A 297 4.98 -18.37 14.73
C SER A 297 4.66 -19.57 13.83
N ARG A 298 5.53 -20.58 13.84
CA ARG A 298 5.36 -21.79 13.05
C ARG A 298 4.20 -22.64 13.59
N PRO A 299 3.19 -22.98 12.78
CA PRO A 299 2.13 -23.90 13.20
C PRO A 299 2.65 -25.29 13.56
N ALA A 300 2.11 -25.90 14.61
CA ALA A 300 2.54 -27.22 15.11
C ALA A 300 2.41 -28.39 14.12
N TRP A 301 1.64 -28.22 13.04
CA TRP A 301 1.49 -29.23 11.99
C TRP A 301 2.55 -29.14 10.88
N LEU A 302 3.45 -28.15 10.93
CA LEU A 302 4.60 -28.02 10.03
C LEU A 302 5.87 -28.56 10.67
N ASN A 303 6.67 -29.29 9.90
CA ASN A 303 8.00 -29.73 10.31
C ASN A 303 9.05 -28.65 10.02
N ASN A 304 10.21 -28.67 10.67
CA ASN A 304 11.23 -27.62 10.53
C ASN A 304 11.88 -27.51 9.14
N ASN A 305 11.66 -28.50 8.26
CA ASN A 305 12.14 -28.52 6.88
C ASN A 305 11.05 -28.27 5.83
N ASP A 306 9.78 -28.09 6.24
CA ASP A 306 8.70 -27.78 5.32
C ASP A 306 8.83 -26.33 4.83
N ILE A 307 8.86 -26.14 3.50
CA ILE A 307 9.02 -24.84 2.85
C ILE A 307 8.00 -24.64 1.74
N VAL A 308 7.69 -23.38 1.42
CA VAL A 308 7.12 -23.01 0.13
C VAL A 308 8.29 -22.54 -0.74
N SER A 309 8.72 -23.37 -1.68
CA SER A 309 9.74 -23.03 -2.67
C SER A 309 9.30 -21.78 -3.47
N ARG A 310 10.10 -20.72 -3.40
CA ARG A 310 9.84 -19.44 -4.07
C ARG A 310 9.98 -19.56 -5.57
N SER A 311 10.95 -20.35 -6.06
CA SER A 311 11.15 -20.57 -7.50
C SER A 311 9.93 -21.22 -8.15
N GLU A 312 9.29 -22.16 -7.46
CA GLU A 312 8.06 -22.80 -7.93
C GLU A 312 6.82 -21.93 -7.70
N LEU A 313 6.73 -21.24 -6.56
CA LEU A 313 5.66 -20.28 -6.29
C LEU A 313 5.58 -19.17 -7.37
N PHE A 314 6.74 -18.70 -7.84
CA PHE A 314 6.85 -17.58 -8.77
C PHE A 314 7.18 -17.99 -10.21
N LYS A 315 7.17 -19.28 -10.53
CA LYS A 315 7.54 -19.83 -11.85
C LYS A 315 6.82 -19.12 -13.01
N ASN A 316 5.51 -18.91 -12.87
CA ASN A 316 4.67 -18.26 -13.89
C ASN A 316 4.42 -16.76 -13.64
N LEU A 317 5.05 -16.17 -12.62
CA LEU A 317 4.93 -14.74 -12.33
C LEU A 317 5.74 -13.94 -13.36
N GLN A 318 5.07 -13.16 -14.21
CA GLN A 318 5.73 -12.38 -15.27
C GLN A 318 5.80 -10.89 -14.96
N GLY A 319 5.08 -10.39 -13.96
CA GLY A 319 5.25 -9.01 -13.61
C GLY A 319 4.69 -8.57 -12.28
N PHE A 320 5.33 -7.53 -11.74
CA PHE A 320 4.93 -6.83 -10.55
C PHE A 320 4.79 -5.35 -10.89
N VAL A 321 3.58 -4.83 -10.78
CA VAL A 321 3.26 -3.43 -11.07
C VAL A 321 3.00 -2.73 -9.75
N THR A 322 3.75 -1.66 -9.49
CA THR A 322 3.56 -0.79 -8.34
C THR A 322 3.15 0.57 -8.83
N TYR A 323 2.03 1.10 -8.34
CA TYR A 323 1.57 2.45 -8.68
C TYR A 323 1.07 3.19 -7.43
N GLY A 324 1.30 4.49 -7.36
CA GLY A 324 1.07 5.24 -6.12
C GLY A 324 1.97 4.79 -4.96
N SER A 325 3.10 4.13 -5.24
CA SER A 325 3.85 3.33 -4.25
C SER A 325 4.58 4.17 -3.18
N PRO A 326 4.32 3.95 -1.88
CA PRO A 326 5.06 4.54 -0.77
C PRO A 326 6.36 3.77 -0.42
N LEU A 327 6.75 2.77 -1.21
CA LEU A 327 7.77 1.78 -0.83
C LEU A 327 9.11 2.41 -0.41
N SER A 328 9.61 3.42 -1.13
CA SER A 328 10.84 4.14 -0.74
C SER A 328 10.71 4.95 0.54
N LYS A 329 9.54 5.54 0.81
CA LYS A 329 9.29 6.25 2.08
C LYS A 329 9.34 5.27 3.25
N PHE A 330 8.73 4.09 3.10
CA PHE A 330 8.84 3.03 4.10
C PHE A 330 10.26 2.51 4.25
N GLY A 331 11.01 2.39 3.15
CA GLY A 331 12.42 2.01 3.22
C GLY A 331 13.27 2.98 4.04
N VAL A 332 12.93 4.27 4.03
CA VAL A 332 13.57 5.28 4.88
C VAL A 332 13.04 5.25 6.31
N VAL A 333 11.72 5.28 6.51
CA VAL A 333 11.13 5.48 7.84
C VAL A 333 11.13 4.20 8.67
N TRP A 334 10.84 3.05 8.04
CA TRP A 334 10.70 1.74 8.69
C TRP A 334 11.40 0.60 7.90
N PRO A 335 12.72 0.66 7.70
CA PRO A 335 13.45 -0.32 6.87
C PRO A 335 13.26 -1.78 7.30
N ALA A 336 13.11 -2.05 8.60
CA ALA A 336 12.86 -3.40 9.12
C ALA A 336 11.49 -4.00 8.69
N ILE A 337 10.53 -3.18 8.27
CA ILE A 337 9.19 -3.63 7.84
C ILE A 337 9.17 -4.02 6.35
N VAL A 338 10.16 -3.56 5.57
CA VAL A 338 10.27 -3.79 4.12
C VAL A 338 11.60 -4.48 3.78
N PRO A 339 11.88 -5.66 4.37
CA PRO A 339 13.11 -6.38 4.07
C PRO A 339 13.14 -6.84 2.61
N VAL A 340 14.34 -6.86 2.03
CA VAL A 340 14.61 -7.37 0.69
C VAL A 340 15.21 -8.76 0.82
N ASN A 341 14.62 -9.74 0.14
CA ASN A 341 15.20 -11.09 0.09
C ASN A 341 16.56 -11.06 -0.63
N LYS A 342 17.55 -11.79 -0.10
CA LYS A 342 18.86 -11.88 -0.74
C LYS A 342 18.82 -12.73 -2.01
N ASP A 343 17.91 -13.68 -2.11
CA ASP A 343 17.71 -14.48 -3.31
C ASP A 343 16.61 -13.89 -4.22
N SER A 344 17.08 -13.17 -5.24
CA SER A 344 16.24 -12.60 -6.29
C SER A 344 16.25 -13.44 -7.57
N ASN A 345 17.06 -14.50 -7.65
CA ASN A 345 17.19 -15.34 -8.85
C ASN A 345 15.97 -16.27 -9.05
N ILE A 346 15.00 -16.24 -8.14
CA ILE A 346 13.77 -17.03 -8.20
C ILE A 346 12.77 -16.55 -9.25
N PHE A 347 12.90 -15.32 -9.76
CA PHE A 347 12.01 -14.80 -10.78
C PHE A 347 12.48 -15.25 -12.18
N ASN A 348 11.55 -15.71 -13.02
CA ASN A 348 11.88 -16.13 -14.38
C ASN A 348 12.43 -14.96 -15.23
N SER A 349 13.03 -15.28 -16.37
CA SER A 349 13.67 -14.31 -17.27
C SER A 349 12.70 -13.31 -17.93
N LYS A 350 11.39 -13.58 -17.92
CA LYS A 350 10.35 -12.69 -18.43
C LYS A 350 9.80 -11.75 -17.35
N PHE A 351 10.14 -11.95 -16.08
CA PHE A 351 9.65 -11.13 -14.99
C PHE A 351 10.05 -9.66 -15.15
N GLN A 352 9.09 -8.75 -14.99
CA GLN A 352 9.34 -7.31 -14.98
C GLN A 352 8.67 -6.64 -13.78
N TRP A 353 9.47 -5.90 -13.00
CA TRP A 353 8.94 -4.97 -12.02
C TRP A 353 8.78 -3.59 -12.66
N LEU A 354 7.54 -3.11 -12.76
CA LEU A 354 7.20 -1.76 -13.25
C LEU A 354 6.82 -0.87 -12.05
N ASN A 355 7.62 0.14 -11.74
CA ASN A 355 7.27 1.16 -10.74
C ASN A 355 6.77 2.43 -11.41
N ILE A 356 5.46 2.61 -11.38
CA ILE A 356 4.77 3.73 -11.98
C ILE A 356 4.52 4.79 -10.90
N TYR A 357 5.05 6.00 -11.08
CA TYR A 357 4.91 7.06 -10.10
C TYR A 357 4.49 8.36 -10.77
N ASP A 358 3.65 9.12 -10.08
CA ASP A 358 3.29 10.48 -10.48
C ASP A 358 4.10 11.42 -9.59
N PRO A 359 4.92 12.30 -10.15
CA PRO A 359 5.68 13.24 -9.33
C PRO A 359 4.82 14.20 -8.50
N THR A 360 3.55 14.35 -8.87
CA THR A 360 2.56 15.15 -8.14
C THR A 360 1.87 14.37 -7.02
N ASP A 361 1.98 13.05 -7.01
CA ASP A 361 1.42 12.19 -5.98
C ASP A 361 2.28 12.29 -4.70
N PRO A 362 1.71 12.76 -3.57
CA PRO A 362 2.46 12.93 -2.33
C PRO A 362 2.82 11.60 -1.65
N VAL A 363 2.25 10.48 -2.09
CA VAL A 363 2.51 9.12 -1.58
C VAL A 363 3.50 8.37 -2.47
N ALA A 364 3.37 8.50 -3.80
CA ALA A 364 4.27 7.81 -4.73
C ALA A 364 5.74 8.25 -4.59
N GLY A 365 6.64 7.36 -4.99
CA GLY A 365 8.06 7.64 -5.13
C GLY A 365 8.75 6.61 -6.02
N ARG A 366 9.99 6.91 -6.39
CA ARG A 366 10.87 5.94 -7.06
C ARG A 366 11.25 4.81 -6.10
N SER A 367 11.47 3.61 -6.60
CA SER A 367 11.89 2.42 -5.85
C SER A 367 13.41 2.24 -5.76
N ALA A 368 14.17 3.33 -5.81
CA ALA A 368 15.64 3.32 -5.88
C ALA A 368 16.37 2.63 -4.71
N LEU A 369 15.69 2.40 -3.58
CA LEU A 369 16.23 1.72 -2.39
C LEU A 369 16.03 0.19 -2.41
N PHE A 370 15.45 -0.35 -3.48
CA PHE A 370 15.04 -1.75 -3.58
C PHE A 370 15.76 -2.43 -4.75
N ASN A 371 17.08 -2.30 -4.76
CA ASN A 371 17.94 -2.97 -5.73
C ASN A 371 17.89 -4.50 -5.53
N PHE A 372 17.70 -5.29 -6.57
CA PHE A 372 17.98 -6.73 -6.54
C PHE A 372 19.45 -6.99 -6.89
N LYS A 373 20.26 -7.57 -5.99
CA LYS A 373 21.69 -7.82 -6.27
C LYS A 373 21.84 -9.03 -7.21
N THR A 374 21.39 -8.90 -8.45
CA THR A 374 21.30 -9.96 -9.45
C THR A 374 22.40 -9.84 -10.49
N ASN A 375 22.84 -10.97 -11.03
CA ASN A 375 23.88 -11.00 -12.06
C ASN A 375 23.41 -10.41 -13.41
N GLU A 376 22.10 -10.24 -13.59
CA GLU A 376 21.49 -9.64 -14.77
C GLU A 376 20.65 -8.41 -14.39
N ASN A 377 20.86 -7.26 -15.07
CA ASN A 377 20.11 -6.01 -14.88
C ASN A 377 18.59 -6.11 -15.16
N LYS A 378 18.08 -7.26 -15.59
CA LYS A 378 16.70 -7.43 -16.08
C LYS A 378 15.63 -7.38 -14.98
N GLN A 379 16.00 -7.63 -13.72
CA GLN A 379 15.04 -7.76 -12.62
C GLN A 379 14.88 -6.48 -11.78
N GLN A 380 15.64 -5.41 -12.09
CA GLN A 380 15.49 -4.12 -11.41
C GLN A 380 14.12 -3.48 -11.70
N PRO A 381 13.58 -2.68 -10.76
CA PRO A 381 12.40 -1.89 -11.03
C PRO A 381 12.62 -0.95 -12.21
N LYS A 382 11.75 -1.04 -13.21
CA LYS A 382 11.64 -0.07 -14.30
C LYS A 382 10.82 1.11 -13.80
N GLU A 383 11.50 2.22 -13.56
CA GLU A 383 10.91 3.47 -13.10
C GLU A 383 10.17 4.21 -14.24
N ILE A 384 8.87 4.44 -14.08
CA ILE A 384 7.97 4.95 -15.11
C ILE A 384 7.23 6.17 -14.54
N ALA A 385 7.64 7.38 -14.94
CA ALA A 385 6.96 8.60 -14.51
C ALA A 385 5.67 8.82 -15.31
N TYR A 386 4.51 8.79 -14.64
CA TYR A 386 3.20 8.96 -15.26
C TYR A 386 2.35 9.98 -14.50
N LYS A 387 1.93 11.06 -15.17
CA LYS A 387 1.00 12.06 -14.65
C LYS A 387 -0.44 11.53 -14.73
N ALA A 388 -0.93 11.01 -13.63
CA ALA A 388 -2.24 10.43 -13.46
C ALA A 388 -3.36 11.47 -13.40
N GLU A 389 -3.11 12.67 -12.87
CA GLU A 389 -4.07 13.78 -12.86
C GLU A 389 -3.38 15.16 -12.81
N GLY A 390 -4.11 16.23 -13.16
CA GLY A 390 -3.63 17.61 -12.99
C GLY A 390 -3.74 18.15 -11.57
N ILE A 391 -4.61 17.55 -10.74
CA ILE A 391 -4.93 18.02 -9.39
C ILE A 391 -4.15 17.19 -8.36
N HIS A 392 -3.48 17.89 -7.44
CA HIS A 392 -2.74 17.30 -6.33
C HIS A 392 -3.65 16.38 -5.49
N LEU A 393 -3.13 15.26 -4.98
CA LEU A 393 -3.86 14.15 -4.31
C LEU A 393 -4.77 13.31 -5.22
N LEU A 394 -5.50 13.90 -6.16
CA LEU A 394 -6.32 13.12 -7.10
C LEU A 394 -5.48 12.24 -8.02
N SER A 395 -4.24 12.63 -8.30
CA SER A 395 -3.29 11.80 -9.04
C SER A 395 -3.08 10.43 -8.38
N HIS A 396 -3.13 10.35 -7.05
CA HIS A 396 -2.92 9.11 -6.31
C HIS A 396 -3.92 8.01 -6.68
N ILE A 397 -5.19 8.38 -6.93
CA ILE A 397 -6.28 7.43 -7.17
C ILE A 397 -6.63 7.27 -8.66
N LYS A 398 -5.98 8.03 -9.57
CA LYS A 398 -6.34 8.10 -11.00
C LYS A 398 -5.33 7.46 -11.96
N TYR A 399 -4.42 6.61 -11.46
CA TYR A 399 -3.40 5.96 -12.30
C TYR A 399 -4.02 5.12 -13.41
N LEU A 400 -4.98 4.27 -13.05
CA LEU A 400 -5.56 3.26 -13.95
C LEU A 400 -6.88 3.68 -14.59
N ASN A 401 -7.36 4.90 -14.33
CA ASN A 401 -8.58 5.39 -14.97
C ASN A 401 -8.41 5.55 -16.47
N TYR A 402 -9.34 4.98 -17.24
CA TYR A 402 -9.34 5.16 -18.68
C TYR A 402 -9.92 6.53 -19.04
N LYS A 403 -9.11 7.35 -19.71
CA LYS A 403 -9.55 8.63 -20.27
C LYS A 403 -9.34 8.61 -21.79
N PRO A 404 -10.41 8.55 -22.61
CA PRO A 404 -10.30 8.51 -24.07
C PRO A 404 -9.50 9.67 -24.68
N SER A 405 -9.53 10.84 -24.03
CA SER A 405 -8.79 12.03 -24.45
C SER A 405 -7.27 11.90 -24.30
N ARG A 406 -6.76 10.93 -23.53
CA ARG A 406 -5.33 10.69 -23.39
C ARG A 406 -4.82 9.87 -24.56
N LYS A 407 -3.78 10.36 -25.24
CA LYS A 407 -3.12 9.66 -26.35
C LYS A 407 -2.55 8.30 -25.96
N THR A 408 -2.02 8.19 -24.75
CA THR A 408 -1.37 6.97 -24.22
C THR A 408 -1.85 6.68 -22.79
N PRO A 409 -3.08 6.18 -22.59
CA PRO A 409 -3.57 5.82 -21.27
C PRO A 409 -2.72 4.69 -20.69
N LEU A 410 -2.35 4.77 -19.42
CA LEU A 410 -1.55 3.74 -18.75
C LEU A 410 -2.26 2.39 -18.72
N ILE A 411 -3.55 2.39 -18.36
CA ILE A 411 -4.34 1.15 -18.27
C ILE A 411 -4.40 0.40 -19.60
N LYS A 412 -4.43 1.13 -20.74
CA LYS A 412 -4.37 0.52 -22.07
C LYS A 412 -3.03 -0.20 -22.30
N GLN A 413 -1.91 0.47 -21.98
CA GLN A 413 -0.58 -0.13 -22.14
C GLN A 413 -0.37 -1.34 -21.24
N LEU A 414 -0.89 -1.29 -20.01
CA LEU A 414 -0.86 -2.44 -19.10
C LEU A 414 -1.73 -3.58 -19.62
N ALA A 415 -2.93 -3.28 -20.13
CA ALA A 415 -3.81 -4.28 -20.74
C ALA A 415 -3.14 -4.97 -21.93
N ASP A 416 -2.53 -4.18 -22.83
CA ASP A 416 -1.80 -4.68 -24.00
C ASP A 416 -0.62 -5.56 -23.56
N TRP A 417 0.17 -5.10 -22.58
CA TRP A 417 1.31 -5.85 -22.05
C TRP A 417 0.90 -7.19 -21.43
N ILE A 418 -0.16 -7.20 -20.62
CA ILE A 418 -0.70 -8.40 -19.96
C ILE A 418 -1.28 -9.36 -21.00
N LEU A 419 -2.04 -8.84 -21.97
CA LEU A 419 -2.68 -9.61 -23.04
C LEU A 419 -1.65 -10.26 -23.97
N GLU A 420 -0.58 -9.56 -24.32
CA GLU A 420 0.43 -10.06 -25.26
C GLU A 420 1.53 -10.89 -24.58
N GLY A 421 1.80 -10.67 -23.30
CA GLY A 421 2.87 -11.37 -22.58
C GLY A 421 4.29 -11.00 -23.03
N ASN A 422 4.42 -9.90 -23.76
CA ASN A 422 5.69 -9.35 -24.24
C ASN A 422 6.36 -8.45 -23.17
N SER A 423 7.49 -7.81 -23.50
CA SER A 423 8.07 -6.80 -22.61
C SER A 423 7.26 -5.50 -22.65
N PHE A 424 7.01 -4.90 -21.48
CA PHE A 424 6.31 -3.62 -21.37
C PHE A 424 7.06 -2.52 -22.12
N GLN A 425 6.33 -1.78 -22.96
CA GLN A 425 6.84 -0.63 -23.70
C GLN A 425 6.05 0.62 -23.28
N PRO A 426 6.68 1.60 -22.59
CA PRO A 426 5.99 2.83 -22.25
C PRO A 426 5.65 3.62 -23.51
N GLY A 427 4.48 4.25 -23.51
CA GLY A 427 4.02 5.13 -24.57
C GLY A 427 4.93 6.35 -24.74
N LYS A 428 4.84 7.00 -25.89
CA LYS A 428 5.64 8.19 -26.20
C LYS A 428 5.40 9.30 -25.15
N PRO A 429 6.44 10.06 -24.76
CA PRO A 429 6.31 11.18 -23.84
C PRO A 429 5.21 12.14 -24.28
N SER A 430 4.34 12.53 -23.35
CA SER A 430 3.26 13.50 -23.54
C SER A 430 3.04 14.28 -22.24
N LEU A 431 2.03 15.15 -22.14
CA LEU A 431 1.66 15.79 -20.87
C LEU A 431 1.45 14.78 -19.71
N GLY A 432 1.17 13.52 -20.04
CA GLY A 432 1.10 12.38 -19.13
C GLY A 432 2.46 11.85 -18.63
N TRP A 433 3.60 12.38 -19.08
CA TRP A 433 4.95 11.87 -18.81
C TRP A 433 5.91 13.04 -18.51
N PRO A 434 5.88 13.58 -17.28
CA PRO A 434 6.56 14.83 -16.93
C PRO A 434 8.09 14.70 -16.94
N GLN A 435 8.77 15.77 -17.37
CA GLN A 435 10.23 15.90 -17.32
C GLN A 435 10.74 16.20 -15.90
N PRO A 436 11.96 15.77 -15.50
CA PRO A 436 12.49 15.97 -14.14
C PRO A 436 12.55 17.42 -13.67
N SER A 437 12.83 18.39 -14.55
CA SER A 437 12.87 19.82 -14.22
C SER A 437 11.52 20.36 -13.76
N VAL A 438 10.43 19.89 -14.37
CA VAL A 438 9.04 20.26 -14.03
C VAL A 438 8.66 19.74 -12.65
N ILE A 439 9.19 18.57 -12.25
CA ILE A 439 8.95 17.95 -10.94
C ILE A 439 9.47 18.84 -9.80
N SER A 440 10.68 19.40 -9.95
CA SER A 440 11.29 20.24 -8.92
C SER A 440 10.49 21.52 -8.67
N ILE A 441 10.11 22.21 -9.75
CA ILE A 441 9.28 23.42 -9.69
C ILE A 441 7.94 23.12 -9.01
N TYR A 442 7.31 21.99 -9.37
CA TYR A 442 6.04 21.57 -8.77
C TYR A 442 6.15 21.35 -7.26
N ASN A 443 7.23 20.74 -6.79
CA ASN A 443 7.44 20.51 -5.35
C ASN A 443 7.56 21.82 -4.56
N SER A 444 8.26 22.82 -5.10
CA SER A 444 8.38 24.14 -4.47
C SER A 444 7.04 24.86 -4.42
N ILE A 445 6.29 24.88 -5.53
CA ILE A 445 4.93 25.45 -5.59
C ILE A 445 4.01 24.76 -4.59
N ARG A 446 4.09 23.42 -4.48
CA ARG A 446 3.31 22.64 -3.53
C ARG A 446 3.56 23.06 -2.08
N ILE A 447 4.82 23.17 -1.66
CA ILE A 447 5.16 23.59 -0.29
C ILE A 447 4.58 24.98 -0.01
N LEU A 448 4.70 25.90 -0.97
CA LEU A 448 4.13 27.24 -0.86
C LEU A 448 2.60 27.21 -0.71
N ILE A 449 1.90 26.42 -1.52
CA ILE A 449 0.44 26.25 -1.43
C ILE A 449 0.04 25.75 -0.03
N TRP A 450 0.71 24.72 0.49
CA TRP A 450 0.38 24.20 1.83
C TRP A 450 0.65 25.22 2.94
N LEU A 451 1.69 26.03 2.82
CA LEU A 451 1.99 27.08 3.78
C LEU A 451 0.90 28.17 3.75
N VAL A 452 0.50 28.62 2.56
CA VAL A 452 -0.58 29.59 2.39
C VAL A 452 -1.89 29.04 2.94
N VAL A 453 -2.24 27.80 2.60
CA VAL A 453 -3.45 27.12 3.11
C VAL A 453 -3.41 27.00 4.63
N ALA A 454 -2.28 26.65 5.23
CA ALA A 454 -2.14 26.57 6.69
C ALA A 454 -2.35 27.93 7.37
N VAL A 455 -1.80 29.01 6.80
CA VAL A 455 -2.00 30.38 7.32
C VAL A 455 -3.47 30.80 7.20
N LEU A 456 -4.11 30.57 6.04
CA LEU A 456 -5.52 30.88 5.82
C LEU A 456 -6.42 30.11 6.79
N ILE A 457 -6.15 28.81 6.97
CA ILE A 457 -6.88 27.95 7.89
C ILE A 457 -6.70 28.41 9.35
N SER A 458 -5.48 28.79 9.74
CA SER A 458 -5.20 29.32 11.08
C SER A 458 -5.94 30.64 11.33
N TRP A 459 -6.06 31.48 10.30
CA TRP A 459 -6.84 32.71 10.37
C TRP A 459 -8.35 32.45 10.49
N VAL A 460 -8.87 31.51 9.71
CA VAL A 460 -10.28 31.07 9.79
C VAL A 460 -10.60 30.48 11.17
N LEU A 461 -9.70 29.67 11.74
CA LEU A 461 -9.82 29.17 13.12
C LEU A 461 -9.88 30.30 14.13
N GLY A 462 -8.95 31.26 14.05
CA GLY A 462 -8.95 32.44 14.92
C GLY A 462 -10.25 33.23 14.85
N PHE A 463 -10.78 33.39 13.64
CA PHE A 463 -12.08 34.01 13.42
C PHE A 463 -13.20 33.23 14.11
N PHE A 464 -13.35 31.93 13.82
CA PHE A 464 -14.44 31.12 14.40
C PHE A 464 -14.36 31.01 15.93
N ILE A 465 -13.17 30.77 16.46
CA ILE A 465 -12.95 30.63 17.91
C ILE A 465 -13.36 31.93 18.63
N ARG A 466 -13.11 33.10 18.04
CA ARG A 466 -13.58 34.38 18.56
C ARG A 466 -15.11 34.50 18.64
N PHE A 467 -15.85 33.91 17.69
CA PHE A 467 -17.32 33.98 17.67
C PHE A 467 -18.01 32.82 18.40
N ALA A 468 -17.30 31.71 18.61
CA ALA A 468 -17.85 30.49 19.20
C ALA A 468 -17.45 30.28 20.67
N LEU A 469 -16.44 31.00 21.19
CA LEU A 469 -16.08 30.87 22.61
C LEU A 469 -17.18 31.46 23.50
N PRO A 470 -17.63 30.72 24.53
CA PRO A 470 -18.39 31.31 25.62
C PRO A 470 -17.58 32.41 26.31
N ASP A 471 -18.25 33.50 26.70
CA ASP A 471 -17.62 34.65 27.39
C ASP A 471 -16.81 34.23 28.63
N SER A 472 -17.24 33.17 29.32
CA SER A 472 -16.56 32.60 30.49
C SER A 472 -15.18 32.04 30.15
N ILE A 473 -15.02 31.39 29.00
CA ILE A 473 -13.73 30.86 28.52
C ILE A 473 -12.90 32.00 27.95
N GLU A 474 -13.52 32.96 27.25
CA GLU A 474 -12.80 34.09 26.67
C GLU A 474 -12.11 34.91 27.74
N LYS A 475 -12.78 35.16 28.87
CA LYS A 475 -12.21 35.86 30.02
C LYS A 475 -10.97 35.16 30.57
N VAL A 476 -11.05 33.84 30.79
CA VAL A 476 -9.92 33.03 31.27
C VAL A 476 -8.74 33.09 30.29
N VAL A 477 -9.00 33.05 28.98
CA VAL A 477 -7.93 33.12 27.98
C VAL A 477 -7.29 34.52 27.94
N ARG A 478 -8.09 35.59 28.00
CA ARG A 478 -7.59 36.97 28.02
C ARG A 478 -6.66 37.24 29.21
N ASP A 479 -6.85 36.53 30.32
CA ASP A 479 -6.02 36.63 31.51
C ASP A 479 -4.67 35.89 31.39
N ILE A 480 -4.46 35.05 30.35
CA ILE A 480 -3.18 34.39 30.08
C ILE A 480 -2.29 35.34 29.25
N PRO A 481 -1.17 35.84 29.79
CA PRO A 481 -0.26 36.70 29.06
C PRO A 481 0.20 36.02 27.77
N TYR A 482 0.25 36.76 26.67
CA TYR A 482 0.74 36.33 25.35
C TYR A 482 -0.17 35.36 24.56
N LEU A 483 -1.32 34.92 25.09
CA LEU A 483 -2.26 34.06 24.38
C LEU A 483 -3.34 34.87 23.64
N TYR A 484 -2.95 35.61 22.59
CA TYR A 484 -3.92 36.29 21.74
C TYR A 484 -4.55 35.30 20.76
N ILE A 485 -5.70 34.75 21.14
CA ILE A 485 -6.49 33.79 20.33
C ILE A 485 -6.80 34.34 18.93
N ALA A 486 -6.99 35.65 18.78
CA ALA A 486 -7.25 36.25 17.47
C ALA A 486 -5.99 36.36 16.57
N ASN A 487 -4.78 36.08 17.08
CA ASN A 487 -3.56 36.03 16.26
C ASN A 487 -3.42 34.61 15.65
N PRO A 488 -3.43 34.46 14.31
CA PRO A 488 -3.21 33.16 13.67
C PRO A 488 -1.88 32.49 14.07
N LEU A 489 -0.85 33.29 14.42
CA LEU A 489 0.45 32.78 14.87
C LEU A 489 0.36 32.01 16.20
N THR A 490 -0.63 32.33 17.04
CA THR A 490 -0.85 31.63 18.32
C THR A 490 -1.16 30.15 18.08
N TYR A 491 -1.97 29.82 17.06
CA TYR A 491 -2.30 28.42 16.73
C TYR A 491 -1.11 27.66 16.14
N ILE A 492 -0.30 28.34 15.33
CA ILE A 492 0.93 27.75 14.78
C ILE A 492 1.89 27.43 15.93
N LEU A 493 2.11 28.38 16.85
CA LEU A 493 2.98 28.19 18.01
C LEU A 493 2.46 27.06 18.93
N LEU A 494 1.16 27.05 19.24
CA LEU A 494 0.55 26.00 20.04
C LEU A 494 0.67 24.64 19.35
N GLY A 495 0.44 24.57 18.04
CA GLY A 495 0.64 23.35 17.25
C GLY A 495 2.08 22.86 17.31
N ILE A 496 3.07 23.75 17.20
CA ILE A 496 4.50 23.41 17.33
C ILE A 496 4.77 22.78 18.70
N ILE A 497 4.26 23.40 19.78
CA ILE A 497 4.40 22.90 21.15
C ILE A 497 3.77 21.51 21.28
N ILE A 498 2.55 21.31 20.77
CA ILE A 498 1.84 20.02 20.82
C ILE A 498 2.63 18.94 20.08
N VAL A 499 3.03 19.17 18.83
CA VAL A 499 3.80 18.20 18.01
C VAL A 499 5.12 17.85 18.70
N PHE A 500 5.78 18.83 19.29
CA PHE A 500 7.04 18.63 20.01
C PHE A 500 6.87 17.79 21.28
N ILE A 501 5.92 18.16 22.15
CA ILE A 501 5.66 17.44 23.41
C ILE A 501 5.20 16.01 23.14
N VAL A 502 4.22 15.82 22.24
CA VAL A 502 3.73 14.49 21.87
C VAL A 502 4.86 13.64 21.29
N GLY A 503 5.70 14.22 20.45
CA GLY A 503 6.87 13.54 19.91
C GLY A 503 7.84 13.07 21.00
N ILE A 504 8.13 13.89 22.00
CA ILE A 504 9.00 13.50 23.13
C ILE A 504 8.36 12.41 23.97
N ILE A 505 7.11 12.61 24.41
CA ILE A 505 6.38 11.64 25.24
C ILE A 505 6.35 10.27 24.56
N MET A 506 5.96 10.23 23.29
CA MET A 506 5.87 8.97 22.54
C MET A 506 7.23 8.31 22.35
N ARG A 507 8.30 9.09 22.17
CA ARG A 507 9.66 8.54 22.09
C ARG A 507 10.08 7.90 23.42
N VAL A 508 9.77 8.54 24.55
CA VAL A 508 10.07 8.00 25.89
C VAL A 508 9.24 6.74 26.17
N LEU A 509 7.93 6.76 25.88
CA LEU A 509 7.06 5.59 26.07
C LEU A 509 7.47 4.41 25.18
N GLN A 510 7.90 4.65 23.94
CA GLN A 510 8.34 3.59 23.03
C GLN A 510 9.64 2.91 23.46
N LEU A 511 10.51 3.59 24.19
CA LEU A 511 11.67 2.94 24.82
C LEU A 511 11.23 1.83 25.80
N ASN A 512 10.00 1.92 26.32
CA ASN A 512 9.45 0.97 27.29
C ASN A 512 8.57 -0.12 26.65
N THR A 513 8.11 0.02 25.39
CA THR A 513 7.16 -0.94 24.76
C THR A 513 7.75 -1.83 23.66
N ASN A 514 8.93 -1.48 23.12
CA ASN A 514 9.52 -2.18 21.98
C ASN A 514 10.40 -3.37 22.40
N SER A 515 9.73 -4.49 22.72
CA SER A 515 10.28 -5.84 22.58
C SER A 515 9.37 -6.65 21.65
N ARG A 516 9.97 -7.05 20.52
CA ARG A 516 9.47 -7.80 19.34
C ARG A 516 8.59 -7.05 18.33
#